data_AF-R6K9E2-F1
#
_entry.id   AF-R6K9E2-F1
#
_cell.length_a   1.000
_cell.length_b   1.000
_cell.length_c   1.000
_cell.angle_alpha   90.00
_cell.angle_beta   90.00
_cell.angle_gamma   90.00
#
_symmetry.space_group_name_H-M   'P 1'
#
loop_
_entity.id
_entity.type
_entity.pdbx_description
1 polymer ?
#
loop_
_entity_poly.entity_id
_entity_poly.type
_entity_poly.pdbx_seq_one_letter_code
_entity_poly.pdbx_strand_id
1 'polypeptide(L)'
;MKKRDINKKREQEKKMVTQMIQVYCRGKHHTKGKMCSECQVLSDYANMRSDKCPFMETKTFCSNCKVHCYKPEMREKIREVMRYSGPRMIFHHPAAAIRHVILTKKEKKQIESKG
;
A
#
# COMPACT_ATOMS: atom_id res chain seq x y z
N MET A 1 -11.78 14.49 12.76
CA MET A 1 -11.77 14.71 11.29
C MET A 1 -13.22 14.64 10.78
N LYS A 2 -13.66 15.35 9.73
CA LYS A 2 -15.08 15.30 9.34
C LYS A 2 -15.40 13.91 8.76
N LYS A 3 -16.63 13.40 8.94
CA LYS A 3 -17.08 12.08 8.43
C LYS A 3 -16.81 11.88 6.93
N ARG A 4 -16.82 12.98 6.16
CA ARG A 4 -16.51 13.05 4.72
C ARG A 4 -15.04 12.72 4.40
N ASP A 5 -14.12 13.04 5.31
CA ASP A 5 -12.68 12.77 5.17
C ASP A 5 -12.36 11.30 5.43
N ILE A 6 -13.12 10.64 6.32
CA ILE A 6 -12.95 9.22 6.65
C ILE A 6 -13.32 8.35 5.45
N ASN A 7 -14.45 8.61 4.79
CA ASN A 7 -14.85 7.84 3.61
C ASN A 7 -13.85 8.03 2.46
N LYS A 8 -13.35 9.25 2.25
CA LYS A 8 -12.29 9.51 1.27
C LYS A 8 -11.02 8.71 1.57
N LYS A 9 -10.64 8.64 2.84
CA LYS A 9 -9.50 7.83 3.29
C LYS A 9 -9.72 6.33 3.08
N ARG A 10 -10.93 5.81 3.33
CA ARG A 10 -11.28 4.40 3.01
C ARG A 10 -11.04 4.12 1.53
N GLU A 11 -11.56 4.97 0.64
CA GLU A 11 -11.40 4.80 -0.80
C GLU A 11 -9.93 4.88 -1.25
N GLN A 12 -9.13 5.76 -0.63
CA GLN A 12 -7.70 5.85 -0.91
C GLN A 12 -6.95 4.58 -0.50
N GLU A 13 -7.20 4.05 0.71
CA GLU A 13 -6.60 2.80 1.18
C GLU A 13 -7.00 1.61 0.30
N LYS A 14 -8.28 1.50 -0.09
CA LYS A 14 -8.78 0.47 -1.02
C LYS A 14 -8.07 0.53 -2.37
N LYS A 15 -7.96 1.72 -2.96
CA LYS A 15 -7.27 1.91 -4.24
C LYS A 15 -5.80 1.53 -4.13
N MET A 16 -5.12 1.96 -3.07
CA MET A 16 -3.72 1.65 -2.84
C MET A 16 -3.49 0.14 -2.70
N VAL A 17 -4.25 -0.56 -1.84
CA VAL A 17 -4.09 -2.00 -1.67
C VAL A 17 -4.42 -2.78 -2.95
N THR A 18 -5.47 -2.37 -3.67
CA THR A 18 -5.85 -2.99 -4.96
C THR A 18 -4.72 -2.84 -5.98
N GLN A 19 -4.11 -1.65 -6.09
CA GLN A 19 -2.97 -1.41 -6.98
C GLN A 19 -1.76 -2.27 -6.59
N MET A 20 -1.45 -2.38 -5.29
CA MET A 20 -0.36 -3.23 -4.82
C MET A 20 -0.58 -4.70 -5.21
N ILE A 21 -1.81 -5.20 -5.05
CA ILE A 21 -2.16 -6.57 -5.44
C ILE A 21 -2.06 -6.74 -6.97
N GLN A 22 -2.46 -5.74 -7.75
CA GLN A 22 -2.35 -5.80 -9.20
C GLN A 22 -0.89 -5.85 -9.69
N VAL A 23 0.00 -5.06 -9.06
CA VAL A 23 1.45 -5.10 -9.33
C VAL A 23 2.03 -6.47 -9.01
N TYR A 24 1.63 -7.05 -7.87
CA TYR A 24 2.03 -8.39 -7.49
C TYR A 24 1.55 -9.42 -8.51
N CYS A 25 0.26 -9.38 -8.86
CA CYS A 25 -0.36 -10.31 -9.80
C CYS A 25 0.35 -10.32 -11.16
N ARG A 26 0.62 -9.14 -11.73
CA ARG A 26 1.34 -9.00 -13.00
C ARG A 26 2.78 -9.51 -12.92
N GLY A 27 3.46 -9.23 -11.81
CA GLY A 27 4.87 -9.56 -11.65
C GLY A 27 5.16 -11.01 -11.25
N LYS A 28 4.28 -11.63 -10.46
CA LYS A 28 4.44 -13.00 -9.94
C LYS A 28 3.65 -14.03 -10.71
N HIS A 29 2.43 -13.70 -11.13
CA HIS A 29 1.55 -14.62 -11.86
C HIS A 29 1.56 -14.36 -13.37
N HIS A 30 2.37 -13.40 -13.84
CA HIS A 30 2.55 -13.06 -15.25
C HIS A 30 1.25 -12.75 -16.01
N THR A 31 0.22 -12.27 -15.30
CA THR A 31 -1.08 -11.95 -15.89
C THR A 31 -1.00 -10.73 -16.80
N LYS A 32 -1.59 -10.81 -17.99
CA LYS A 32 -1.72 -9.68 -18.93
C LYS A 32 -3.15 -9.11 -18.86
N GLY A 33 -3.28 -7.86 -18.43
CA GLY A 33 -4.57 -7.15 -18.36
C GLY A 33 -5.31 -7.33 -17.04
N LYS A 34 -6.15 -8.37 -16.95
CA LYS A 34 -7.03 -8.64 -15.79
C LYS A 34 -6.28 -9.33 -14.65
N MET A 35 -6.72 -9.06 -13.42
CA MET A 35 -6.21 -9.72 -12.22
C MET A 35 -6.66 -11.19 -12.20
N CYS A 36 -5.80 -12.11 -11.76
CA CYS A 36 -6.20 -13.52 -11.61
C CYS A 36 -7.23 -13.69 -10.48
N SER A 37 -7.94 -14.81 -10.48
CA SER A 37 -8.98 -15.14 -9.48
C SER A 37 -8.48 -15.04 -8.04
N GLU A 38 -7.29 -15.58 -7.75
CA GLU A 38 -6.71 -15.54 -6.40
C GLU A 38 -6.45 -14.09 -5.93
N CYS A 39 -5.83 -13.28 -6.78
CA CYS A 39 -5.55 -11.89 -6.46
C CYS A 39 -6.85 -11.07 -6.36
N GLN A 40 -7.87 -11.40 -7.15
CA GLN A 40 -9.21 -10.82 -7.06
C GLN A 40 -9.84 -11.08 -5.68
N VAL A 41 -9.83 -12.34 -5.24
CA VAL A 41 -10.33 -12.73 -3.91
C VAL A 41 -9.59 -12.00 -2.79
N LEU A 42 -8.26 -11.87 -2.88
CA LEU A 42 -7.48 -11.12 -1.90
C LEU A 42 -7.84 -9.63 -1.87
N SER A 43 -8.03 -9.02 -3.05
CA SER A 43 -8.41 -7.61 -3.20
C SER A 43 -9.80 -7.35 -2.61
N ASP A 44 -10.78 -8.18 -2.94
CA ASP A 44 -12.15 -8.04 -2.45
C ASP A 44 -12.21 -8.22 -0.93
N TYR A 45 -11.44 -9.18 -0.40
CA TYR A 45 -11.29 -9.35 1.04
C TYR A 45 -10.67 -8.10 1.70
N ALA A 46 -9.59 -7.56 1.14
CA ALA A 46 -8.94 -6.36 1.67
C ALA A 46 -9.86 -5.13 1.65
N ASN A 47 -10.66 -4.98 0.60
CA ASN A 47 -11.65 -3.92 0.46
C ASN A 47 -12.76 -4.05 1.51
N MET A 48 -13.32 -5.25 1.68
CA MET A 48 -14.33 -5.54 2.70
C MET A 48 -13.81 -5.23 4.12
N ARG A 49 -12.54 -5.56 4.43
CA ARG A 49 -11.94 -5.22 5.74
C ARG A 49 -11.72 -3.72 5.90
N SER A 50 -11.36 -3.03 4.82
CA SER A 50 -11.20 -1.58 4.82
C SER A 50 -12.53 -0.85 5.05
N ASP A 51 -13.64 -1.36 4.55
CA ASP A 51 -14.99 -0.81 4.81
C ASP A 51 -15.41 -0.94 6.27
N LYS A 52 -15.10 -2.07 6.89
CA LYS A 52 -15.50 -2.37 8.27
C LYS A 52 -14.47 -1.92 9.31
N CYS A 53 -13.40 -1.22 8.91
CA CYS A 53 -12.33 -0.86 9.83
C CYS A 53 -12.82 0.22 10.84
N PRO A 54 -12.75 -0.05 12.16
CA PRO A 54 -13.14 0.92 13.19
C PRO A 54 -12.06 1.99 13.41
N PHE A 55 -10.80 1.69 13.05
CA PHE A 55 -9.66 2.57 13.31
C PHE A 55 -9.28 3.45 12.12
N MET A 56 -10.15 3.58 11.11
CA MET A 56 -9.80 4.29 9.87
C MET A 56 -9.44 5.77 10.11
N GLU A 57 -10.06 6.41 11.10
CA GLU A 57 -9.74 7.79 11.44
C GLU A 57 -8.32 7.94 12.00
N THR A 58 -7.94 7.07 12.95
CA THR A 58 -6.70 7.21 13.73
C THR A 58 -5.49 6.52 13.10
N LYS A 59 -5.68 5.44 12.34
CA LYS A 59 -4.57 4.69 11.74
C LYS A 59 -4.01 5.40 10.51
N THR A 60 -2.70 5.42 10.33
CA THR A 60 -2.07 5.95 9.11
C THR A 60 -2.13 4.95 7.95
N PHE A 61 -1.79 3.69 8.22
CA PHE A 61 -1.77 2.60 7.23
C PHE A 61 -2.33 1.30 7.81
N CYS A 62 -2.82 0.42 6.94
CA CYS A 62 -3.26 -0.93 7.33
C CYS A 62 -2.16 -1.80 7.97
N SER A 63 -0.88 -1.57 7.62
CA SER A 63 0.27 -2.26 8.22
C SER A 63 0.44 -1.97 9.72
N ASN A 64 0.02 -0.79 10.17
CA ASN A 64 0.13 -0.34 11.57
C ASN A 64 -1.13 -0.65 12.39
N CYS A 65 -1.96 -1.60 11.94
CA CYS A 65 -3.19 -1.95 12.64
C CYS A 65 -2.87 -2.65 13.97
N LYS A 66 -3.43 -2.13 15.08
CA LYS A 66 -3.25 -2.68 16.43
C LYS A 66 -3.95 -4.03 16.66
N VAL A 67 -4.86 -4.42 15.76
CA VAL A 67 -5.65 -5.65 15.89
C VAL A 67 -5.37 -6.63 14.76
N HIS A 68 -5.57 -7.91 15.03
CA HIS A 68 -5.49 -8.97 14.03
C HIS A 68 -6.75 -9.00 13.18
N CYS A 69 -6.76 -8.17 12.12
CA CYS A 69 -7.94 -8.05 11.27
C CYS A 69 -7.96 -9.03 10.08
N TYR A 70 -6.85 -9.66 9.69
CA TYR A 70 -6.83 -10.64 8.59
C TYR A 70 -6.86 -12.04 9.18
N LYS A 71 -7.58 -12.96 8.50
CA LYS A 71 -7.39 -14.40 8.73
C LYS A 71 -5.92 -14.78 8.48
N PRO A 72 -5.34 -15.75 9.20
CA PRO A 72 -3.93 -16.11 9.10
C PRO A 72 -3.45 -16.30 7.64
N GLU A 73 -4.18 -17.10 6.86
CA GLU A 73 -3.86 -17.36 5.45
C GLU A 73 -3.86 -16.09 4.60
N MET A 74 -4.91 -15.26 4.69
CA MET A 74 -5.00 -14.00 3.95
C MET A 74 -3.93 -12.99 4.38
N ARG A 75 -3.50 -13.08 5.64
CA ARG A 75 -2.45 -12.23 6.20
C ARG A 75 -1.08 -12.55 5.60
N GLU A 76 -0.80 -13.82 5.35
CA GLU A 76 0.43 -14.24 4.69
C GLU A 76 0.45 -13.76 3.24
N LYS A 77 -0.65 -13.98 2.51
CA LYS A 77 -0.80 -13.50 1.12
C LYS A 77 -0.61 -11.98 1.01
N ILE A 78 -1.28 -11.20 1.86
CA ILE A 78 -1.13 -9.74 1.79
C ILE A 78 0.29 -9.29 2.19
N ARG A 79 0.97 -9.99 3.11
CA ARG A 79 2.37 -9.68 3.45
C ARG A 79 3.31 -9.93 2.26
N GLU A 80 3.08 -10.99 1.50
CA GLU A 80 3.85 -11.25 0.30
C GLU A 80 3.64 -10.14 -0.74
N VAL A 81 2.39 -9.74 -0.97
CA VAL A 81 2.05 -8.59 -1.82
C VAL A 81 2.76 -7.33 -1.33
N MET A 82 2.70 -7.02 -0.03
CA MET A 82 3.33 -5.83 0.52
C MET A 82 4.85 -5.84 0.33
N ARG A 83 5.50 -6.98 0.55
CA ARG A 83 6.95 -7.16 0.37
C ARG A 83 7.36 -7.00 -1.09
N TYR A 84 6.56 -7.54 -2.02
CA TYR A 84 6.86 -7.47 -3.45
C TYR A 84 6.54 -6.09 -4.04
N SER A 85 5.34 -5.59 -3.78
CA SER A 85 4.82 -4.38 -4.41
C SER A 85 5.26 -3.11 -3.71
N GLY A 86 5.55 -3.13 -2.39
CA GLY A 86 5.94 -1.94 -1.62
C GLY A 86 7.07 -1.13 -2.28
N PRO A 87 8.25 -1.73 -2.57
CA PRO A 87 9.32 -1.04 -3.28
C PRO A 87 8.95 -0.64 -4.72
N ARG A 88 8.07 -1.40 -5.37
CA ARG A 88 7.65 -1.19 -6.77
C ARG A 88 6.61 -0.08 -6.92
N MET A 89 5.84 0.22 -5.86
CA MET A 89 4.88 1.33 -5.86
C MET A 89 5.55 2.70 -6.01
N ILE A 90 6.83 2.82 -5.69
CA ILE A 90 7.65 4.03 -5.91
C ILE A 90 7.64 4.45 -7.38
N PHE A 91 7.64 3.49 -8.31
CA PHE A 91 7.59 3.74 -9.75
C PHE A 91 6.19 4.12 -10.27
N HIS A 92 5.14 3.81 -9.50
CA HIS A 92 3.76 4.18 -9.84
C HIS A 92 3.35 5.55 -9.31
N HIS A 93 4.03 6.10 -8.30
CA HIS A 93 3.82 7.46 -7.77
C HIS A 93 5.14 8.27 -7.84
N PRO A 94 5.59 8.64 -9.04
CA PRO A 94 6.92 9.22 -9.27
C PRO A 94 7.18 10.52 -8.50
N ALA A 95 6.16 11.34 -8.26
CA ALA A 95 6.32 12.61 -7.54
C ALA A 95 6.73 12.44 -6.06
N ALA A 96 6.27 11.37 -5.38
CA ALA A 96 6.66 11.07 -4.00
C ALA A 96 8.09 10.52 -3.93
N ALA A 97 8.46 9.70 -4.92
CA ALA A 97 9.81 9.15 -5.07
C ALA A 97 10.86 10.24 -5.35
N ILE A 98 10.55 11.16 -6.27
CA ILE A 98 11.46 12.25 -6.66
C ILE A 98 11.70 13.21 -5.49
N ARG A 99 10.66 13.57 -4.71
CA ARG A 99 10.84 14.39 -3.50
C ARG A 99 11.79 13.74 -2.50
N HIS A 100 11.66 12.44 -2.29
CA HIS A 100 12.54 11.72 -1.37
C HIS A 100 14.01 11.75 -1.84
N VAL A 101 14.27 11.49 -3.12
CA VAL A 101 15.64 11.47 -3.67
C VAL A 101 16.29 12.86 -3.64
N ILE A 102 15.52 13.93 -3.91
CA ILE A 102 16.04 15.31 -3.86
C ILE A 102 16.44 15.69 -2.42
N LEU A 103 15.58 15.37 -1.44
CA LEU A 103 15.87 15.66 -0.03
C LEU A 103 17.10 14.89 0.47
N THR A 104 17.19 13.59 0.14
CA THR A 104 18.32 12.74 0.53
C THR A 104 19.64 13.19 -0.12
N LYS A 105 19.63 13.64 -1.38
CA LYS A 105 20.82 14.21 -2.04
C LYS A 105 21.25 15.55 -1.42
N LYS A 106 20.30 16.38 -0.99
CA LYS A 106 20.57 17.68 -0.36
C LYS A 106 21.20 17.52 1.02
N GLU A 107 20.78 16.54 1.82
CA GLU A 107 21.40 16.22 3.11
C GLU A 107 22.83 15.69 2.95
N LYS A 108 23.05 14.76 2.01
CA LYS A 108 24.38 14.17 1.79
C LYS A 108 25.43 15.22 1.39
N LYS A 109 25.05 16.17 0.52
CA LYS A 109 25.92 17.27 0.09
C LYS A 109 26.26 18.26 1.21
N GLN A 110 25.41 18.41 2.23
CA GLN A 110 25.69 19.27 3.38
C GLN A 110 26.58 18.59 4.44
N ILE A 111 26.59 17.27 4.49
CA ILE A 111 27.49 16.51 5.37
C ILE A 111 28.91 16.52 4.80
N GLU A 112 29.05 16.35 3.48
CA GLU A 112 30.34 16.38 2.78
C GLU A 112 31.01 17.76 2.75
N SER A 113 30.26 18.86 2.97
CA SER A 113 30.83 20.22 3.01
C SER A 113 31.24 20.70 4.41
N LYS A 114 31.02 19.87 5.45
CA LYS A 114 31.28 20.22 6.86
C LYS A 114 32.32 19.29 7.53
N GLY A 115 32.83 18.28 6.82
CA GLY A 115 33.99 17.49 7.21
C GLY A 115 35.18 17.85 6.36
#